data_AF-A0A3B0W7J3-F1
#
_entry.id   AF-A0A3B0W7J3-F1
#
_cell.length_a   1.000
_cell.length_b   1.000
_cell.length_c   1.000
_cell.angle_alpha   90.00
_cell.angle_beta   90.00
_cell.angle_gamma   90.00
#
_symmetry.space_group_name_H-M   'P 1'
#
loop_
_entity.id
_entity.type
_entity.pdbx_description
1 polymer ?
#
loop_
_entity_poly.entity_id
_entity_poly.type
_entity_poly.pdbx_seq_one_letter_code
_entity_poly.pdbx_strand_id
1 'polypeptide(L)' 'MNLQELTPSEKILLAEELWDSVASDERLFPLTEDQKAEIEKRLASYSANPEAGDTWENVRNRISNS' A
#
# COMPACT_ATOMS: atom_id res chain seq x y z
N MET A 1 -0.29 -6.47 -27.56
CA MET A 1 -0.38 -5.04 -27.19
C MET A 1 1.03 -4.48 -27.18
N ASN A 2 1.27 -3.36 -27.87
CA ASN A 2 2.59 -2.72 -27.88
C ASN A 2 2.62 -1.61 -26.83
N LEU A 3 3.39 -1.80 -25.76
CA LEU A 3 3.49 -0.85 -24.64
C LEU A 3 3.97 0.55 -25.07
N GLN A 4 4.70 0.65 -26.18
CA GLN A 4 5.22 1.94 -26.66
C GLN A 4 4.15 2.83 -27.31
N GLU A 5 3.02 2.25 -27.70
CA GLU A 5 1.91 2.97 -28.34
C GLU A 5 0.94 3.57 -27.31
N LEU A 6 1.06 3.17 -26.04
CA LEU A 6 0.20 3.67 -24.96
C LEU A 6 0.62 5.09 -24.53
N THR A 7 -0.38 5.94 -24.32
CA THR A 7 -0.22 7.22 -23.64
C THR A 7 0.27 7.01 -22.20
N PRO A 8 0.85 8.03 -21.54
CA PRO A 8 1.22 7.93 -20.13
C PRO A 8 0.06 7.49 -19.22
N SER A 9 -1.15 7.99 -19.45
CA SER A 9 -2.33 7.62 -18.64
C SER A 9 -2.73 6.16 -18.84
N GLU A 10 -2.72 5.64 -20.07
CA GLU A 10 -2.99 4.23 -20.33
C GLU A 10 -1.93 3.31 -19.74
N LYS A 11 -0.66 3.75 -19.72
CA LYS A 11 0.42 3.02 -19.04
C LYS A 11 0.20 2.96 -17.53
N ILE A 12 -0.27 4.05 -16.91
CA ILE A 12 -0.58 4.08 -15.49
C ILE A 12 -1.73 3.13 -15.18
N LEU A 13 -2.83 3.19 -15.94
CA LEU A 13 -3.97 2.29 -15.76
C LEU A 13 -3.57 0.83 -15.96
N LEU A 14 -2.81 0.52 -17.01
CA LEU A 14 -2.32 -0.84 -17.23
C LEU A 14 -1.38 -1.30 -16.11
N ALA A 15 -0.53 -0.43 -15.58
CA ALA A 15 0.34 -0.77 -14.45
C ALA A 15 -0.47 -1.06 -13.18
N GLU A 16 -1.53 -0.29 -12.92
CA GLU A 16 -2.46 -0.50 -11.81
C GLU A 16 -3.22 -1.83 -11.98
N GLU A 17 -3.80 -2.09 -13.15
CA GLU A 17 -4.51 -3.35 -13.43
C GLU A 17 -3.60 -4.58 -13.30
N LEU A 18 -2.36 -4.50 -13.82
CA LEU A 18 -1.38 -5.56 -13.65
C LEU A 18 -0.99 -5.75 -12.20
N TRP A 19 -0.80 -4.66 -11.45
CA TRP A 19 -0.49 -4.71 -10.03
C TRP A 19 -1.62 -5.36 -9.23
N ASP A 20 -2.87 -4.97 -9.46
CA ASP A 20 -4.05 -5.56 -8.82
C ASP A 20 -4.19 -7.04 -9.14
N SER A 21 -3.93 -7.44 -10.38
CA SER A 21 -3.97 -8.85 -10.78
C SER A 21 -2.99 -9.72 -9.99
N VAL A 22 -1.79 -9.20 -9.68
CA VAL A 22 -0.78 -9.92 -8.88
C VAL A 22 -1.11 -9.84 -7.39
N ALA A 23 -1.53 -8.67 -6.91
CA ALA A 23 -1.85 -8.44 -5.51
C ALA A 23 -3.07 -9.24 -5.03
N SER A 24 -4.02 -9.51 -5.93
CA SER A 24 -5.21 -10.32 -5.65
C SER A 24 -4.90 -11.80 -5.36
N ASP A 25 -3.69 -12.28 -5.70
CA ASP A 25 -3.27 -13.63 -5.35
C ASP A 25 -2.66 -13.66 -3.94
N GLU A 26 -3.53 -13.73 -2.93
CA GLU A 26 -3.16 -13.82 -1.51
C GLU A 26 -2.21 -15.00 -1.19
N ARG A 27 -2.16 -16.01 -2.07
CA ARG A 27 -1.29 -17.19 -1.91
C ARG A 27 0.18 -16.88 -2.18
N LEU A 28 0.47 -15.78 -2.87
CA LEU A 28 1.85 -15.35 -3.16
C LEU A 28 2.54 -14.80 -1.91
N PHE A 29 1.78 -14.26 -0.95
CA PHE A 29 2.31 -13.59 0.23
C PHE A 29 1.53 -13.95 1.50
N PRO A 30 1.56 -15.22 1.94
CA PRO A 30 0.90 -15.61 3.18
C PRO A 30 1.52 -14.86 4.35
N LEU A 31 0.71 -14.11 5.08
CA LEU A 31 1.14 -13.46 6.31
C LEU A 31 1.44 -14.51 7.38
N THR A 32 2.56 -14.35 8.06
CA THR A 32 2.85 -15.10 9.30
C THR A 32 1.87 -14.71 10.40
N GLU A 33 1.66 -15.59 11.38
CA GLU A 33 0.77 -15.31 12.51
C GLU A 33 1.21 -14.06 13.29
N ASP A 34 2.52 -13.85 13.43
CA ASP A 34 3.08 -12.65 14.09
C ASP A 34 2.73 -11.36 13.31
N GLN A 35 2.78 -11.41 11.98
CA GLN A 35 2.38 -10.27 11.14
C GLN A 35 0.89 -9.98 11.24
N LYS A 36 0.04 -11.01 11.24
CA LYS A 36 -1.41 -10.87 11.43
C LYS A 36 -1.73 -10.24 12.78
N ALA A 37 -1.10 -10.73 13.84
CA ALA A 37 -1.28 -10.22 15.20
C ALA A 37 -0.87 -8.74 15.32
N GLU A 38 0.24 -8.33 14.68
CA GLU A 38 0.65 -6.92 14.67
C GLU A 38 -0.32 -6.04 13.88
N ILE A 39 -0.86 -6.52 12.76
CA ILE A 39 -1.89 -5.80 11.99
C ILE A 39 -3.15 -5.60 12.83
N GLU A 40 -3.65 -6.66 13.47
CA GLU A 40 -4.84 -6.60 14.33
C GLU A 40 -4.65 -5.62 15.49
N LYS A 41 -3.49 -5.67 16.15
CA LYS A 41 -3.12 -4.73 17.20
C LYS A 41 -3.12 -3.27 16.72
N ARG A 42 -2.54 -3.00 15.55
CA ARG A 42 -2.50 -1.64 14.98
C ARG A 42 -3.89 -1.15 14.59
N LEU A 43 -4.72 -2.02 14.02
CA LEU A 43 -6.11 -1.72 13.70
C LEU A 43 -6.90 -1.38 14.96
N ALA A 44 -6.78 -2.18 16.01
CA ALA A 44 -7.44 -1.90 17.29
C ALA A 44 -6.99 -0.56 17.90
N SER A 45 -5.68 -0.27 17.84
CA SER A 45 -5.13 1.02 18.30
C SER A 45 -5.68 2.20 17.48
N TYR A 46 -5.79 2.05 16.16
CA TYR A 46 -6.34 3.08 15.30
C TYR A 46 -7.85 3.29 15.54
N SER A 47 -8.62 2.21 15.70
CA SER A 47 -10.05 2.31 16.04
C SER A 47 -10.28 2.99 17.39
N ALA A 48 -9.39 2.78 18.37
CA ALA A 48 -9.47 3.44 19.67
C ALA A 48 -9.05 4.92 19.63
N ASN A 49 -8.14 5.30 18.73
CA ASN A 49 -7.70 6.69 18.55
C ASN A 49 -7.33 6.98 17.07
N PRO A 50 -8.31 7.35 16.23
CA PRO A 50 -8.07 7.60 14.81
C PRO A 50 -7.10 8.76 14.53
N GLU A 51 -7.04 9.73 15.44
CA GLU A 51 -6.18 10.93 15.33
C GLU A 51 -4.76 10.69 15.85
N ALA A 52 -4.41 9.46 16.27
CA ALA A 52 -3.05 9.12 16.70
C ALA A 52 -2.04 9.12 15.53
N GLY A 53 -2.54 9.07 14.29
CA GLY A 53 -1.74 9.15 13.08
C GLY A 53 -1.26 10.56 12.77
N ASP A 54 -0.39 10.67 11.78
CA ASP A 54 0.07 11.95 11.24
C ASP A 54 -0.05 11.90 9.71
N THR A 55 -0.14 13.07 9.08
CA THR A 55 -0.30 13.12 7.63
C THR A 55 0.94 12.58 6.94
N TRP A 56 0.77 11.98 5.76
CA TRP A 56 1.90 11.49 4.98
C TRP A 56 2.90 12.60 4.66
N GLU A 57 2.44 13.83 4.45
CA GLU A 57 3.30 15.00 4.26
C GLU A 57 4.21 15.25 5.47
N ASN A 58 3.65 15.25 6.69
CA ASN A 58 4.43 15.43 7.92
C ASN A 58 5.40 14.28 8.17
N VAL A 59 4.98 13.04 7.92
CA VAL A 59 5.86 11.85 8.02
C VAL A 59 7.01 11.95 7.02
N ARG A 60 6.71 12.28 5.76
CA ARG A 60 7.71 12.45 4.71
C ARG A 60 8.68 13.57 5.06
N ASN A 61 8.19 14.71 5.54
CA ASN A 61 9.03 15.83 5.95
C ASN A 61 9.98 15.45 7.09
N ARG A 62 9.57 14.59 8.03
CA ARG A 62 10.46 14.06 9.07
C ARG A 62 11.56 13.16 8.50
N ILE A 63 11.20 12.26 7.59
CA ILE A 63 12.13 11.26 7.02
C ILE A 63 13.11 11.91 6.03
N SER A 64 12.64 12.85 5.21
CA SER A 64 13.44 13.50 4.16
C SER A 64 14.35 14.62 4.66
N ASN A 65 14.10 15.17 5.85
CA ASN A 65 14.98 16.15 6.50
C ASN A 65 15.99 15.50 7.46
N SER A 66 16.20 14.18 7.36
CA SER A 66 17.21 13.40 8.11
C SER A 66 18.47 13.15 7.30
#